data_AF-A0A6F9CNH7-F1
#
_entry.id   AF-A0A6F9CNH7-F1
#
_cell.length_a   1.000
_cell.length_b   1.000
_cell.length_c   1.000
_cell.angle_alpha   90.00
_cell.angle_beta   90.00
_cell.angle_gamma   90.00
#
_symmetry.space_group_name_H-M   'P 1'
#
loop_
_entity.id
_entity.type
_entity.pdbx_description
1 polymer ?
#
loop_
_entity_poly.entity_id
_entity_poly.type
_entity_poly.pdbx_seq_one_letter_code
_entity_poly.pdbx_strand_id
1 'polypeptide(L)'
;SIDEIDSVRKGRQSEGLQKYTEAHVEDRCFSIIFKGRRRTLDLVAPSGEEARQWVNGLEKITSNRRKLNRQQTSEHWIFNCMRRADKNKDNKMTLKELKHFLRQMNIKVDDTYAEVLFAKCDKSNSGSLEGPEIEHFYNLLIHREEIDVIYRKYASTGEQMSVKDLLNFLLNEQREVATMEDAVGLIERYELDDSAKQKNHMTKDGFLMYLQQEEGSIFNPAHKEVFQDMSQPINHYFISSSHNTYLMEDQLKGPSSTEAYIK
;
A
#
# COMPACT_ATOMS: atom_id res chain seq x y z
N SER A 1 2.26 -9.65 8.34
CA SER A 1 1.10 -8.73 8.27
C SER A 1 0.04 -9.34 7.38
N ILE A 2 -1.23 -8.95 7.51
CA ILE A 2 -2.28 -9.33 6.53
C ILE A 2 -1.90 -8.83 5.13
N ASP A 3 -1.18 -7.70 5.04
CA ASP A 3 -0.72 -7.10 3.77
C ASP A 3 0.26 -8.00 2.99
N GLU A 4 0.91 -8.91 3.69
CA GLU A 4 1.89 -9.82 3.13
C GLU A 4 1.23 -11.12 2.67
N ILE A 5 -0.07 -11.35 2.91
CA ILE A 5 -0.76 -12.54 2.43
C ILE A 5 -0.96 -12.40 0.92
N ASP A 6 -0.48 -13.39 0.18
CA ASP A 6 -0.68 -13.53 -1.25
C ASP A 6 -1.99 -14.27 -1.54
N SER A 7 -2.12 -15.46 -0.94
CA SER A 7 -3.25 -16.37 -1.11
C SER A 7 -3.43 -17.29 0.09
N VAL A 8 -4.60 -17.91 0.20
CA VAL A 8 -4.90 -18.95 1.19
C VAL A 8 -5.28 -20.22 0.43
N ARG A 9 -4.64 -21.34 0.75
CA ARG A 9 -4.92 -22.65 0.14
C ARG A 9 -5.66 -23.52 1.14
N LYS A 10 -6.80 -24.08 0.73
CA LYS A 10 -7.59 -24.99 1.57
C LYS A 10 -7.06 -26.42 1.45
N GLY A 11 -7.11 -27.18 2.55
CA GLY A 11 -6.72 -28.57 2.60
C GLY A 11 -5.22 -28.76 2.71
N ARG A 12 -4.75 -29.93 2.27
CA ARG A 12 -3.34 -30.35 2.34
C ARG A 12 -2.63 -30.02 1.02
N GLN A 13 -2.66 -28.75 0.62
CA GLN A 13 -2.10 -28.29 -0.65
C GLN A 13 -0.66 -27.77 -0.54
N SER A 14 -0.10 -27.67 0.67
CA SER A 14 1.31 -27.37 0.87
C SER A 14 2.13 -28.63 1.09
N GLU A 15 3.42 -28.57 0.72
CA GLU A 15 4.36 -29.67 0.95
C GLU A 15 4.44 -30.08 2.44
N GLY A 16 4.37 -29.10 3.35
CA GLY A 16 4.38 -29.33 4.79
C GLY A 16 3.16 -30.13 5.27
N LEU A 17 1.95 -29.71 4.91
CA LEU A 17 0.74 -30.43 5.32
C LEU A 17 0.64 -31.81 4.65
N GLN A 18 1.11 -31.96 3.40
CA GLN A 18 1.14 -33.29 2.77
C GLN A 18 2.07 -34.25 3.51
N LYS A 19 3.21 -33.76 4.01
CA LYS A 19 4.21 -34.58 4.68
C LYS A 19 3.88 -34.91 6.15
N TYR A 20 3.27 -33.97 6.87
CA TYR A 20 3.11 -34.07 8.32
C TYR A 20 1.69 -34.33 8.81
N THR A 21 0.70 -34.39 7.92
CA THR A 21 -0.69 -34.72 8.28
C THR A 21 -1.24 -35.87 7.44
N GLU A 22 -2.41 -36.39 7.80
CA GLU A 22 -3.09 -37.49 7.09
C GLU A 22 -4.33 -37.02 6.32
N ALA A 23 -4.83 -37.83 5.38
CA ALA A 23 -6.00 -37.48 4.56
C ALA A 23 -7.27 -37.21 5.40
N HIS A 24 -7.42 -37.88 6.54
CA HIS A 24 -8.61 -37.74 7.39
C HIS A 24 -8.73 -36.36 8.07
N VAL A 25 -7.67 -35.53 8.05
CA VAL A 25 -7.70 -34.16 8.60
C VAL A 25 -7.73 -33.07 7.54
N GLU A 26 -7.88 -33.44 6.27
CA GLU A 26 -7.81 -32.50 5.15
C GLU A 26 -8.84 -31.38 5.25
N ASP A 27 -10.06 -31.69 5.70
CA ASP A 27 -11.14 -30.71 5.89
C ASP A 27 -10.83 -29.64 6.96
N ARG A 28 -9.88 -29.94 7.87
CA ARG A 28 -9.40 -29.05 8.93
C ARG A 28 -8.12 -28.29 8.56
N CYS A 29 -7.48 -28.64 7.44
CA CYS A 29 -6.20 -28.10 7.03
C CYS A 29 -6.36 -26.86 6.15
N PHE A 30 -5.45 -25.89 6.29
CA PHE A 30 -5.28 -24.80 5.34
C PHE A 30 -3.89 -24.16 5.49
N SER A 31 -3.42 -23.50 4.44
CA SER A 31 -2.12 -22.83 4.38
C SER A 31 -2.27 -21.36 4.00
N ILE A 32 -1.51 -20.50 4.67
CA ILE A 32 -1.40 -19.07 4.34
C ILE A 32 -0.10 -18.84 3.60
N ILE A 33 -0.20 -18.31 2.38
CA ILE A 33 0.94 -18.02 1.52
C ILE A 33 1.25 -16.55 1.59
N PHE A 34 2.52 -16.24 1.81
CA PHE A 34 2.99 -14.87 1.91
C PHE A 34 3.75 -14.44 0.65
N LYS A 35 3.62 -13.16 0.29
CA LYS A 35 4.39 -12.52 -0.78
C LYS A 35 5.89 -12.55 -0.47
N GLY A 36 6.70 -12.80 -1.49
CA GLY A 36 8.16 -12.78 -1.42
C GLY A 36 8.79 -14.03 -0.80
N ARG A 37 9.86 -13.84 -0.02
CA ARG A 37 10.69 -14.95 0.51
C ARG A 37 10.21 -15.54 1.84
N ARG A 38 9.04 -15.14 2.34
CA ARG A 38 8.52 -15.69 3.60
C ARG A 38 8.06 -17.14 3.41
N ARG A 39 8.16 -17.92 4.48
CA ARG A 39 7.72 -19.32 4.52
C ARG A 39 6.19 -19.39 4.60
N THR A 40 5.60 -20.35 3.89
CA THR A 40 4.19 -20.73 4.02
C THR A 40 3.87 -21.08 5.48
N LEU A 41 2.72 -20.65 5.97
CA LEU A 41 2.23 -21.02 7.30
C LEU A 41 1.14 -22.08 7.16
N ASP A 42 1.42 -23.26 7.69
CA ASP A 42 0.55 -24.43 7.64
C ASP A 42 -0.22 -24.59 8.95
N LEU A 43 -1.54 -24.75 8.87
CA LEU A 43 -2.44 -24.75 10.01
C LEU A 43 -3.44 -25.91 9.95
N VAL A 44 -3.76 -26.46 11.12
CA VAL A 44 -4.81 -27.46 11.32
C VAL A 44 -5.79 -26.93 12.36
N ALA A 45 -7.02 -26.69 11.96
CA ALA A 45 -8.07 -26.20 12.85
C ALA A 45 -8.62 -27.33 13.74
N PRO A 46 -9.25 -27.00 14.88
CA PRO A 46 -9.99 -27.96 15.70
C PRO A 46 -11.09 -28.69 14.92
N SER A 47 -11.80 -28.00 14.02
CA SER A 47 -12.91 -28.53 13.22
C SER A 47 -12.88 -28.05 11.76
N GLY A 48 -13.52 -28.80 10.86
CA GLY A 48 -13.63 -28.43 9.44
C GLY A 48 -14.54 -27.22 9.20
N GLU A 49 -15.38 -26.88 10.17
CA GLU A 49 -16.14 -25.62 10.17
C GLU A 49 -15.25 -24.43 10.49
N GLU A 50 -14.42 -24.52 11.53
CA GLU A 50 -13.47 -23.46 11.87
C GLU A 50 -12.45 -23.21 10.75
N ALA A 51 -11.94 -24.27 10.11
CA ALA A 51 -11.06 -24.12 8.95
C ALA A 51 -11.74 -23.35 7.81
N ARG A 52 -13.01 -23.65 7.52
CA ARG A 52 -13.78 -22.91 6.51
C ARG A 52 -14.00 -21.45 6.89
N GLN A 53 -14.31 -21.16 8.16
CA GLN A 53 -14.49 -19.80 8.63
C GLN A 53 -13.20 -18.98 8.51
N TRP A 54 -12.04 -19.57 8.86
CA TRP A 54 -10.74 -18.94 8.69
C TRP A 54 -10.40 -18.64 7.23
N VAL A 55 -10.56 -19.62 6.34
CA VAL A 55 -10.28 -19.45 4.90
C VAL A 55 -11.17 -18.35 4.32
N ASN A 56 -12.49 -18.45 4.51
CA ASN A 56 -13.43 -17.46 3.99
C ASN A 56 -13.18 -16.05 4.57
N GLY A 57 -12.85 -15.96 5.86
CA GLY A 57 -12.54 -14.70 6.53
C GLY A 57 -11.29 -14.04 5.95
N LEU A 58 -10.20 -14.81 5.80
CA LEU A 58 -8.94 -14.32 5.23
C LEU A 58 -9.06 -13.97 3.76
N GLU A 59 -9.78 -14.76 2.96
CA GLU A 59 -10.07 -14.45 1.56
C GLU A 59 -10.88 -13.16 1.44
N LYS A 60 -11.93 -13.00 2.27
CA LYS A 60 -12.76 -11.79 2.28
C LYS A 60 -11.97 -10.55 2.71
N ILE A 61 -11.10 -10.67 3.71
CA ILE A 61 -10.21 -9.58 4.13
C ILE A 61 -9.24 -9.22 2.99
N THR A 62 -8.61 -10.22 2.37
CA THR A 62 -7.70 -10.03 1.24
C THR A 62 -8.41 -9.38 0.05
N SER A 63 -9.63 -9.81 -0.28
CA SER A 63 -10.42 -9.25 -1.38
C SER A 63 -10.91 -7.83 -1.08
N ASN A 64 -11.36 -7.56 0.15
CA ASN A 64 -11.81 -6.23 0.54
C ASN A 64 -10.64 -5.25 0.60
N ARG A 65 -9.46 -5.72 1.00
CA ARG A 65 -8.23 -4.91 0.97
C ARG A 65 -7.80 -4.54 -0.44
N ARG A 66 -7.91 -5.45 -1.41
CA ARG A 66 -7.68 -5.13 -2.83
C ARG A 66 -8.65 -4.06 -3.37
N LYS A 67 -9.80 -3.86 -2.71
CA LYS A 67 -10.79 -2.82 -3.04
C LYS A 67 -10.59 -1.50 -2.29
N LEU A 68 -9.70 -1.43 -1.29
CA LEU A 68 -9.37 -0.17 -0.62
C LEU A 68 -8.53 0.70 -1.54
N ASN A 69 -8.83 1.99 -1.62
CA ASN A 69 -8.03 2.95 -2.39
C ASN A 69 -6.60 3.07 -1.79
N ARG A 70 -5.61 3.47 -2.59
CA ARG A 70 -4.20 3.63 -2.20
C ARG A 70 -4.00 4.62 -1.05
N GLN A 71 -4.81 5.67 -0.92
CA GLN A 71 -4.75 6.59 0.24
C GLN A 71 -5.30 5.94 1.51
N GLN A 72 -6.47 5.29 1.43
CA GLN A 72 -7.00 4.51 2.57
C GLN A 72 -5.99 3.46 3.02
N THR A 73 -5.23 2.88 2.09
CA THR A 73 -4.13 1.95 2.41
C THR A 73 -2.95 2.67 3.08
N SER A 74 -2.58 3.86 2.60
CA SER A 74 -1.44 4.64 3.10
C SER A 74 -1.70 5.26 4.48
N GLU A 75 -2.86 5.90 4.69
CA GLU A 75 -3.29 6.45 5.97
C GLU A 75 -3.50 5.32 6.99
N HIS A 76 -4.23 4.26 6.60
CA HIS A 76 -4.40 3.09 7.46
C HIS A 76 -3.06 2.42 7.77
N TRP A 77 -2.08 2.42 6.85
CA TRP A 77 -0.74 1.91 7.13
C TRP A 77 0.01 2.80 8.12
N ILE A 78 -0.02 4.13 7.97
CA ILE A 78 0.60 5.07 8.92
C ILE A 78 -0.03 4.93 10.31
N PHE A 79 -1.37 4.90 10.40
CA PHE A 79 -2.08 4.68 11.67
C PHE A 79 -1.72 3.33 12.30
N ASN A 80 -1.56 2.27 11.50
CA ASN A 80 -1.10 0.98 12.01
C ASN A 80 0.35 1.02 12.49
N CYS A 81 1.24 1.71 11.78
CA CYS A 81 2.61 1.91 12.22
C CYS A 81 2.68 2.71 13.53
N MET A 82 1.86 3.76 13.67
CA MET A 82 1.74 4.52 14.92
C MET A 82 1.23 3.65 16.06
N ARG A 83 0.15 2.88 15.86
CA ARG A 83 -0.37 1.94 16.86
C ARG A 83 0.60 0.82 17.24
N ARG A 84 1.51 0.43 16.33
CA ARG A 84 2.57 -0.56 16.62
C ARG A 84 3.76 0.07 17.33
N ALA A 85 3.98 1.37 17.14
CA ALA A 85 5.00 2.12 17.83
C ALA A 85 4.61 2.44 19.27
N ASP A 86 3.33 2.74 19.51
CA ASP A 86 2.71 2.91 20.83
C ASP A 86 2.60 1.55 21.55
N LYS A 87 3.65 1.20 22.31
CA LYS A 87 3.73 -0.12 22.98
C LYS A 87 2.95 -0.16 24.29
N ASN A 88 2.84 0.98 24.96
CA ASN A 88 2.18 1.13 26.25
C ASN A 88 0.69 1.50 26.12
N LYS A 89 0.22 1.80 24.90
CA LYS A 89 -1.17 2.15 24.55
C LYS A 89 -1.68 3.38 25.30
N ASP A 90 -0.79 4.32 25.59
CA ASP A 90 -1.14 5.56 26.28
C ASP A 90 -1.57 6.68 25.33
N ASN A 91 -1.58 6.41 24.01
CA ASN A 91 -1.83 7.39 22.93
C ASN A 91 -0.83 8.56 22.92
N LYS A 92 0.34 8.37 23.53
CA LYS A 92 1.45 9.31 23.50
C LYS A 92 2.56 8.73 22.63
N MET A 93 3.42 9.60 22.13
CA MET A 93 4.59 9.15 21.36
C MET A 93 5.85 9.71 22.01
N THR A 94 6.61 8.85 22.68
CA THR A 94 7.94 9.20 23.20
C THR A 94 8.98 9.25 22.07
N LEU A 95 10.13 9.91 22.30
CA LEU A 95 11.24 9.93 21.32
C LEU A 95 11.67 8.52 20.89
N LYS A 96 11.65 7.56 21.80
CA LYS A 96 12.02 6.17 21.53
C LYS A 96 10.99 5.50 20.59
N GLU A 97 9.72 5.78 20.78
CA GLU A 97 8.63 5.28 19.93
C GLU A 97 8.62 5.97 18.58
N LEU A 98 8.92 7.27 18.52
CA LEU A 98 9.14 8.00 17.26
C LEU A 98 10.28 7.38 16.45
N LYS A 99 11.45 7.13 17.07
CA LYS A 99 12.58 6.46 16.40
C LYS A 99 12.20 5.06 15.92
N HIS A 100 11.39 4.33 16.68
CA HIS A 100 10.89 3.01 16.27
C HIS A 100 9.91 3.12 15.09
N PHE A 101 9.00 4.08 15.13
CA PHE A 101 8.04 4.38 14.09
C PHE A 101 8.74 4.70 12.76
N LEU A 102 9.73 5.61 12.75
CA LEU A 102 10.48 5.97 11.54
C LEU A 102 11.19 4.75 10.92
N ARG A 103 11.75 3.87 11.75
CA ARG A 103 12.34 2.60 11.27
C ARG A 103 11.30 1.65 10.68
N GLN A 104 10.09 1.57 11.26
CA GLN A 104 8.99 0.78 10.68
C GLN A 104 8.51 1.34 9.34
N MET A 105 8.58 2.65 9.18
CA MET A 105 8.27 3.36 7.93
C MET A 105 9.40 3.23 6.87
N ASN A 106 10.48 2.51 7.19
CA ASN A 106 11.69 2.40 6.37
C ASN A 106 12.38 3.76 6.09
N ILE A 107 12.19 4.74 6.98
CA ILE A 107 12.86 6.04 6.92
C ILE A 107 14.14 5.94 7.74
N LYS A 108 15.29 6.02 7.06
CA LYS A 108 16.60 6.05 7.72
C LYS A 108 16.92 7.48 8.15
N VAL A 109 16.77 7.76 9.42
CA VAL A 109 17.24 9.01 10.05
C VAL A 109 18.33 8.69 11.07
N ASP A 110 19.29 9.58 11.21
CA ASP A 110 20.22 9.52 12.34
C ASP A 110 19.52 9.96 13.64
N ASP A 111 20.13 9.61 14.77
CA ASP A 111 19.56 9.87 16.09
C ASP A 111 19.43 11.37 16.40
N THR A 112 20.34 12.18 15.88
CA THR A 112 20.37 13.64 16.06
C THR A 112 19.20 14.30 15.33
N TYR A 113 18.93 13.90 14.10
CA TYR A 113 17.81 14.40 13.31
C TYR A 113 16.46 14.00 13.92
N ALA A 114 16.35 12.77 14.43
CA ALA A 114 15.15 12.32 15.15
C ALA A 114 14.88 13.15 16.42
N GLU A 115 15.94 13.54 17.14
CA GLU A 115 15.83 14.43 18.30
C GLU A 115 15.40 15.85 17.92
N VAL A 116 15.98 16.41 16.86
CA VAL A 116 15.56 17.72 16.31
C VAL A 116 14.09 17.68 15.87
N LEU A 117 13.68 16.62 15.17
CA LEU A 117 12.31 16.44 14.70
C LEU A 117 11.33 16.32 15.87
N PHE A 118 11.69 15.54 16.90
CA PHE A 118 10.89 15.41 18.11
C PHE A 118 10.73 16.76 18.83
N ALA A 119 11.84 17.48 19.08
CA ALA A 119 11.83 18.79 19.73
C ALA A 119 11.05 19.84 18.92
N LYS A 120 11.04 19.72 17.59
CA LYS A 120 10.22 20.58 16.73
C LYS A 120 8.73 20.38 16.99
N CYS A 121 8.31 19.15 17.29
CA CYS A 121 6.90 18.76 17.48
C CYS A 121 6.41 18.89 18.93
N ASP A 122 7.27 18.61 19.93
CA ASP A 122 6.96 18.70 21.36
C ASP A 122 6.89 20.18 21.80
N LYS A 123 5.78 20.86 21.48
CA LYS A 123 5.54 22.26 21.85
C LYS A 123 5.25 22.42 23.33
N SER A 124 4.69 21.38 23.95
CA SER A 124 4.36 21.30 25.36
C SER A 124 5.59 21.05 26.24
N ASN A 125 6.72 20.63 25.66
CA ASN A 125 7.91 20.16 26.37
C ASN A 125 7.58 19.07 27.39
N SER A 126 6.60 18.22 27.08
CA SER A 126 6.13 17.18 28.00
C SER A 126 7.02 15.94 27.96
N GLY A 127 7.92 15.82 26.98
CA GLY A 127 8.73 14.63 26.75
C GLY A 127 8.00 13.54 25.98
N SER A 128 6.79 13.82 25.50
CA SER A 128 5.97 12.97 24.65
C SER A 128 5.11 13.81 23.70
N LEU A 129 4.86 13.34 22.48
CA LEU A 129 3.91 14.00 21.59
C LEU A 129 2.50 13.51 21.91
N GLU A 130 1.56 14.43 22.07
CA GLU A 130 0.15 14.13 22.33
C GLU A 130 -0.79 14.95 21.45
N GLY A 131 -1.90 14.34 21.01
CA GLY A 131 -2.99 15.02 20.29
C GLY A 131 -2.49 15.91 19.13
N PRO A 132 -2.60 17.25 19.23
CA PRO A 132 -2.15 18.19 18.19
C PRO A 132 -0.66 18.09 17.82
N GLU A 133 0.20 17.62 18.73
CA GLU A 133 1.63 17.46 18.45
C GLU A 133 1.92 16.23 17.60
N ILE A 134 1.13 15.16 17.79
CA ILE A 134 1.16 13.98 16.91
C ILE A 134 0.63 14.37 15.52
N GLU A 135 -0.42 15.17 15.45
CA GLU A 135 -0.93 15.70 14.19
C GLU A 135 0.11 16.58 13.49
N HIS A 136 0.82 17.44 14.23
CA HIS A 136 1.91 18.24 13.67
C HIS A 136 3.06 17.38 13.14
N PHE A 137 3.46 16.36 13.90
CA PHE A 137 4.47 15.39 13.47
C PHE A 137 4.03 14.61 12.22
N TYR A 138 2.78 14.16 12.18
CA TYR A 138 2.20 13.50 11.03
C TYR A 138 2.25 14.41 9.79
N ASN A 139 1.78 15.65 9.92
CA ASN A 139 1.80 16.63 8.85
C ASN A 139 3.22 16.92 8.34
N LEU A 140 4.23 16.95 9.21
CA LEU A 140 5.63 17.09 8.81
C LEU A 140 6.14 15.88 8.00
N LEU A 141 5.70 14.67 8.32
CA LEU A 141 6.11 13.46 7.62
C LEU A 141 5.45 13.30 6.25
N ILE A 142 4.18 13.68 6.13
CA ILE A 142 3.46 13.63 4.86
C ILE A 142 3.69 14.89 4.01
N HIS A 143 4.40 15.89 4.54
CA HIS A 143 4.71 17.10 3.82
C HIS A 143 5.62 16.81 2.63
N ARG A 144 5.15 17.15 1.44
CA ARG A 144 5.89 17.03 0.18
C ARG A 144 6.05 18.41 -0.45
N GLU A 145 7.23 18.99 -0.28
CA GLU A 145 7.57 20.33 -0.78
C GLU A 145 7.42 20.42 -2.32
N GLU A 146 7.75 19.34 -3.02
CA GLU A 146 7.61 19.25 -4.47
C GLU A 146 6.15 19.39 -4.93
N ILE A 147 5.20 18.87 -4.14
CA ILE A 147 3.77 19.00 -4.45
C ILE A 147 3.32 20.44 -4.18
N ASP A 148 3.84 21.06 -3.13
CA ASP A 148 3.59 22.46 -2.81
C ASP A 148 4.02 23.39 -3.94
N VAL A 149 5.21 23.18 -4.50
CA VAL A 149 5.74 23.98 -5.60
C VAL A 149 4.82 23.89 -6.82
N ILE A 150 4.40 22.67 -7.19
CA ILE A 150 3.50 22.45 -8.33
C ILE A 150 2.13 23.06 -8.03
N TYR A 151 1.54 22.78 -6.87
CA TYR A 151 0.22 23.26 -6.51
C TYR A 151 0.15 24.79 -6.52
N ARG A 152 1.12 25.47 -5.88
CA ARG A 152 1.19 26.94 -5.84
C ARG A 152 1.43 27.57 -7.22
N LYS A 153 2.12 26.87 -8.13
CA LYS A 153 2.33 27.36 -9.51
C LYS A 153 1.02 27.48 -10.28
N TYR A 154 0.04 26.62 -10.00
CA TYR A 154 -1.24 26.58 -10.72
C TYR A 154 -2.41 27.19 -9.93
N ALA A 155 -2.44 27.11 -8.60
CA ALA A 155 -3.49 27.68 -7.77
C ALA A 155 -3.41 29.22 -7.70
N SER A 156 -4.08 29.89 -8.63
CA SER A 156 -4.02 31.35 -8.80
C SER A 156 -4.58 32.15 -7.62
N THR A 157 -5.51 31.57 -6.85
CA THR A 157 -6.12 32.22 -5.66
C THR A 157 -5.35 32.01 -4.36
N GLY A 158 -4.24 31.25 -4.39
CA GLY A 158 -3.34 31.04 -3.25
C GLY A 158 -3.81 29.98 -2.23
N GLU A 159 -5.11 29.74 -2.08
CA GLU A 159 -5.64 28.73 -1.16
C GLU A 159 -6.19 27.50 -1.89
N GLN A 160 -6.96 27.69 -2.96
CA GLN A 160 -7.63 26.62 -3.68
C GLN A 160 -7.44 26.73 -5.19
N MET A 161 -7.37 25.59 -5.85
CA MET A 161 -7.26 25.50 -7.31
C MET A 161 -8.66 25.53 -7.91
N SER A 162 -8.98 26.54 -8.73
CA SER A 162 -10.25 26.57 -9.47
C SER A 162 -10.26 25.55 -10.61
N VAL A 163 -11.44 25.28 -11.19
CA VAL A 163 -11.55 24.43 -12.41
C VAL A 163 -10.59 24.88 -13.52
N LYS A 164 -10.44 26.19 -13.72
CA LYS A 164 -9.56 26.75 -14.75
C LYS A 164 -8.09 26.51 -14.44
N ASP A 165 -7.73 26.62 -13.16
CA ASP A 165 -6.36 26.35 -12.70
C ASP A 165 -6.01 24.86 -12.86
N LEU A 166 -6.95 23.96 -12.53
CA LEU A 166 -6.79 22.53 -12.71
C LEU A 166 -6.66 22.17 -14.19
N LEU A 167 -7.53 22.71 -15.05
CA LEU A 167 -7.42 22.51 -16.49
C LEU A 167 -6.06 22.99 -17.04
N ASN A 168 -5.58 24.15 -16.57
CA ASN A 168 -4.27 24.67 -16.93
C ASN A 168 -3.14 23.72 -16.52
N PHE A 169 -3.23 23.11 -15.33
CA PHE A 169 -2.30 22.07 -14.89
C PHE A 169 -2.34 20.83 -15.78
N LEU A 170 -3.53 20.32 -16.13
CA LEU A 170 -3.68 19.13 -16.98
C LEU A 170 -3.05 19.34 -18.37
N LEU A 171 -3.32 20.49 -19.00
CA LEU A 171 -2.83 20.80 -20.33
C LEU A 171 -1.31 21.06 -20.36
N ASN A 172 -0.77 21.76 -19.35
CA ASN A 172 0.61 22.26 -19.40
C ASN A 172 1.62 21.43 -18.62
N GLU A 173 1.25 20.88 -17.46
CA GLU A 173 2.13 20.04 -16.64
C GLU A 173 1.98 18.57 -17.01
N GLN A 174 0.75 18.04 -17.08
CA GLN A 174 0.50 16.63 -17.44
C GLN A 174 0.54 16.35 -18.94
N ARG A 175 0.40 17.40 -19.78
CA ARG A 175 0.31 17.27 -21.25
C ARG A 175 -0.86 16.40 -21.70
N GLU A 176 -1.93 16.41 -20.94
CA GLU A 176 -3.16 15.68 -21.24
C GLU A 176 -4.07 16.51 -22.16
N VAL A 177 -4.91 15.85 -22.94
CA VAL A 177 -6.02 16.50 -23.65
C VAL A 177 -7.23 16.45 -22.73
N ALA A 178 -7.58 17.58 -22.13
CA ALA A 178 -8.67 17.68 -21.15
C ALA A 178 -9.58 18.87 -21.45
N THR A 179 -10.84 18.77 -21.04
CA THR A 179 -11.83 19.87 -21.11
C THR A 179 -12.16 20.42 -19.72
N MET A 180 -12.96 21.50 -19.67
CA MET A 180 -13.46 22.04 -18.39
C MET A 180 -14.35 21.03 -17.67
N GLU A 181 -15.15 20.26 -18.41
CA GLU A 181 -16.01 19.20 -17.87
C GLU A 181 -15.19 18.09 -17.23
N ASP A 182 -14.06 17.69 -17.85
CA ASP A 182 -13.14 16.72 -17.27
C ASP A 182 -12.58 17.23 -15.94
N ALA A 183 -12.13 18.49 -15.90
CA ALA A 183 -11.63 19.11 -14.68
C ALA A 183 -12.68 19.17 -13.56
N VAL A 184 -13.95 19.48 -13.88
CA VAL A 184 -15.05 19.42 -12.90
C VAL A 184 -15.25 17.99 -12.40
N GLY A 185 -15.28 17.00 -13.29
CA GLY A 185 -15.45 15.59 -12.91
C GLY A 185 -14.32 15.06 -12.02
N LEU A 186 -13.08 15.54 -12.21
CA LEU A 186 -11.96 15.23 -11.33
C LEU A 186 -12.13 15.85 -9.94
N ILE A 187 -12.61 17.10 -9.85
CA ILE A 187 -12.90 17.75 -8.57
C ILE A 187 -13.98 16.97 -7.81
N GLU A 188 -15.10 16.65 -8.46
CA GLU A 188 -16.18 15.90 -7.83
C GLU A 188 -15.73 14.53 -7.29
N ARG A 189 -14.79 13.88 -8.00
CA ARG A 189 -14.30 12.54 -7.65
C ARG A 189 -13.25 12.53 -6.55
N TYR A 190 -12.31 13.47 -6.58
CA TYR A 190 -11.09 13.39 -5.77
C TYR A 190 -11.03 14.41 -4.64
N GLU A 191 -11.82 15.49 -4.70
CA GLU A 191 -11.88 16.42 -3.59
C GLU A 191 -12.48 15.74 -2.35
N LEU A 192 -11.99 16.11 -1.16
CA LEU A 192 -12.47 15.54 0.10
C LEU A 192 -13.36 16.53 0.84
N ASP A 193 -13.10 17.82 0.71
CA ASP A 193 -13.88 18.88 1.36
C ASP A 193 -15.14 19.22 0.56
N ASP A 194 -16.31 18.99 1.16
CA ASP A 194 -17.60 19.20 0.48
C ASP A 194 -17.90 20.69 0.21
N SER A 195 -17.32 21.61 0.98
CA SER A 195 -17.47 23.06 0.74
C SER A 195 -16.66 23.49 -0.48
N ALA A 196 -15.45 22.95 -0.65
CA ALA A 196 -14.61 23.15 -1.84
C ALA A 196 -15.25 22.53 -3.08
N LYS A 197 -15.80 21.31 -2.97
CA LYS A 197 -16.57 20.68 -4.06
C LYS A 197 -17.73 21.54 -4.54
N GLN A 198 -18.55 22.04 -3.62
CA GLN A 198 -19.71 22.88 -3.97
C GLN A 198 -19.31 24.15 -4.72
N LYS A 199 -18.09 24.65 -4.47
CA LYS A 199 -17.53 25.81 -5.17
C LYS A 199 -16.82 25.42 -6.47
N ASN A 200 -16.73 24.15 -6.84
CA ASN A 200 -15.87 23.62 -7.90
C ASN A 200 -14.40 24.05 -7.75
N HIS A 201 -13.89 23.89 -6.54
CA HIS A 201 -12.49 24.14 -6.20
C HIS A 201 -11.86 22.86 -5.67
N MET A 202 -10.58 22.67 -5.99
CA MET A 202 -9.75 21.59 -5.49
C MET A 202 -8.81 22.13 -4.41
N THR A 203 -8.79 21.47 -3.27
CA THR A 203 -7.84 21.69 -2.19
C THR A 203 -6.54 20.95 -2.49
N LYS A 204 -5.49 21.23 -1.72
CA LYS A 204 -4.23 20.49 -1.84
C LYS A 204 -4.41 19.00 -1.56
N ASP A 205 -5.28 18.64 -0.63
CA ASP A 205 -5.55 17.24 -0.30
C ASP A 205 -6.29 16.53 -1.43
N GLY A 206 -7.28 17.19 -2.06
CA GLY A 206 -7.93 16.69 -3.27
C GLY A 206 -6.96 16.56 -4.45
N PHE A 207 -6.03 17.51 -4.60
CA PHE A 207 -4.99 17.44 -5.62
C PHE A 207 -4.01 16.28 -5.40
N LEU A 208 -3.60 16.04 -4.15
CA LEU A 208 -2.81 14.86 -3.79
C LEU A 208 -3.56 13.57 -4.13
N MET A 209 -4.87 13.54 -3.97
CA MET A 209 -5.68 12.38 -4.33
C MET A 209 -5.76 12.13 -5.82
N TYR A 210 -5.94 13.20 -6.59
CA TYR A 210 -5.84 13.14 -8.02
C TYR A 210 -4.47 12.59 -8.47
N LEU A 211 -3.35 13.09 -7.91
CA LEU A 211 -2.00 12.63 -8.30
C LEU A 211 -1.71 11.16 -7.97
N GLN A 212 -2.47 10.55 -7.06
CA GLN A 212 -2.31 9.15 -6.67
C GLN A 212 -3.21 8.19 -7.46
N GLN A 213 -4.02 8.71 -8.38
CA GLN A 213 -4.95 7.92 -9.18
C GLN A 213 -4.24 6.90 -10.08
N GLU A 214 -4.92 5.80 -10.42
CA GLU A 214 -4.36 4.79 -11.31
C GLU A 214 -4.21 5.28 -12.75
N GLU A 215 -5.02 6.24 -13.15
CA GLU A 215 -5.02 6.87 -14.47
C GLU A 215 -3.78 7.74 -14.69
N GLY A 216 -3.23 8.33 -13.60
CA GLY A 216 -1.96 9.04 -13.57
C GLY A 216 -0.75 8.12 -13.39
N SER A 217 -0.95 6.81 -13.55
CA SER A 217 0.13 5.83 -13.54
C SER A 217 1.09 6.08 -14.71
N ILE A 218 2.39 6.08 -14.42
CA ILE A 218 3.44 6.09 -15.44
C ILE A 218 3.34 4.90 -16.42
N PHE A 219 2.70 3.81 -15.99
CA PHE A 219 2.41 2.66 -16.84
C PHE A 219 1.18 2.94 -17.70
N ASN A 220 1.32 2.76 -19.02
CA ASN A 220 0.23 2.88 -19.98
C ASN A 220 -0.94 1.95 -19.60
N PRO A 221 -2.13 2.47 -19.27
CA PRO A 221 -3.29 1.66 -18.93
C PRO A 221 -3.69 0.66 -20.03
N ALA A 222 -3.43 0.98 -21.31
CA ALA A 222 -3.70 0.08 -22.43
C ALA A 222 -2.87 -1.21 -22.38
N HIS A 223 -1.77 -1.23 -21.61
CA HIS A 223 -0.91 -2.39 -21.42
C HIS A 223 -1.24 -3.16 -20.12
N LYS A 224 -2.33 -2.83 -19.41
CA LYS A 224 -2.77 -3.59 -18.22
C LYS A 224 -3.21 -5.02 -18.58
N GLU A 225 -3.81 -5.19 -19.75
CA GLU A 225 -4.20 -6.49 -20.29
C GLU A 225 -3.25 -6.95 -21.40
N VAL A 226 -3.48 -8.14 -21.93
CA VAL A 226 -2.70 -8.66 -23.07
C VAL A 226 -2.98 -7.78 -24.30
N PHE A 227 -2.07 -6.86 -24.58
CA PHE A 227 -2.17 -5.87 -25.65
C PHE A 227 -1.38 -6.25 -26.90
N GLN A 228 -0.52 -7.26 -26.80
CA GLN A 228 0.29 -7.76 -27.91
C GLN A 228 -0.56 -8.64 -28.81
N ASP A 229 -0.26 -8.66 -30.12
CA ASP A 229 -0.86 -9.62 -31.04
C ASP A 229 -0.38 -11.02 -30.68
N MET A 230 -1.27 -11.83 -30.10
CA MET A 230 -1.01 -13.21 -29.67
C MET A 230 -1.20 -14.26 -30.79
N SER A 231 -1.39 -13.83 -32.04
CA SER A 231 -1.57 -14.73 -33.20
C SER A 231 -0.27 -15.00 -33.98
N GLN A 232 0.82 -14.28 -33.67
CA GLN A 232 2.13 -14.50 -34.29
C GLN A 232 2.73 -15.87 -33.89
N PRO A 233 3.67 -16.40 -34.68
CA PRO A 233 4.42 -17.60 -34.31
C PRO A 233 5.17 -17.47 -32.98
N ILE A 234 5.35 -18.57 -32.23
CA ILE A 234 5.91 -18.56 -30.88
C ILE A 234 7.33 -17.96 -30.78
N ASN A 235 8.11 -18.05 -31.85
CA ASN A 235 9.47 -17.49 -31.91
C ASN A 235 9.51 -15.95 -32.09
N HIS A 236 8.36 -15.29 -32.18
CA HIS A 236 8.26 -13.83 -32.23
C HIS A 236 8.07 -13.18 -30.85
N TYR A 237 7.92 -13.97 -29.79
CA TYR A 237 7.71 -13.46 -28.42
C TYR A 237 8.92 -13.72 -27.54
N PHE A 238 9.18 -12.79 -26.61
CA PHE A 238 10.02 -13.07 -25.46
C PHE A 238 9.23 -13.91 -24.45
N ILE A 239 9.73 -15.09 -24.12
CA ILE A 239 9.08 -16.02 -23.19
C ILE A 239 9.79 -15.94 -21.85
N SER A 240 9.05 -15.52 -20.82
CA SER A 240 9.53 -15.60 -19.43
C SER A 240 9.89 -17.04 -19.11
N SER A 241 11.17 -17.29 -18.87
CA SER A 241 11.74 -18.63 -18.74
C SER A 241 12.49 -18.73 -17.41
N SER A 242 12.30 -19.83 -16.70
CA SER A 242 12.98 -20.13 -15.44
C SER A 242 14.01 -21.23 -15.65
N HIS A 243 15.19 -21.09 -15.04
CA HIS A 243 16.26 -22.09 -15.09
C HIS A 243 16.41 -22.74 -13.72
N ASN A 244 16.45 -24.08 -13.67
CA ASN A 244 16.49 -24.86 -12.44
C ASN A 244 15.41 -24.45 -11.44
N THR A 245 14.16 -24.35 -11.90
CA THR A 245 13.03 -23.83 -11.13
C THR A 245 12.85 -24.52 -9.78
N TYR A 246 13.19 -25.80 -9.65
CA TYR A 246 13.09 -26.55 -8.40
C TYR A 246 14.02 -26.06 -7.28
N LEU A 247 15.09 -25.33 -7.60
CA LEU A 247 16.07 -24.87 -6.61
C LEU A 247 15.58 -23.63 -5.88
N MET A 248 15.51 -23.72 -4.56
CA MET A 248 15.08 -22.60 -3.71
C MET A 248 16.24 -21.69 -3.29
N GLU A 249 17.47 -22.21 -3.33
CA GLU A 249 18.67 -21.53 -2.83
C GLU A 249 19.88 -21.73 -3.78
N ASP A 250 20.99 -22.32 -3.29
CA ASP A 250 22.22 -22.43 -4.07
C ASP A 250 22.21 -23.61 -5.07
N GLN A 251 23.08 -23.53 -6.08
CA GLN A 251 23.15 -24.50 -7.18
C GLN A 251 23.75 -25.86 -6.79
N LEU A 252 24.43 -25.99 -5.65
CA LEU A 252 25.22 -27.18 -5.31
C LEU A 252 24.64 -27.98 -4.13
N LYS A 253 24.09 -27.30 -3.14
CA LYS A 253 23.62 -27.86 -1.87
C LYS A 253 22.21 -27.39 -1.50
N GLY A 254 21.61 -26.52 -2.30
CA GLY A 254 20.30 -25.93 -2.03
C GLY A 254 19.21 -26.99 -2.08
N PRO A 255 18.17 -26.88 -1.23
CA PRO A 255 17.04 -27.80 -1.26
C PRO A 255 16.23 -27.61 -2.54
N SER A 256 15.70 -28.74 -3.04
CA SER A 256 14.73 -28.77 -4.13
C SER A 256 13.31 -28.74 -3.57
N SER A 257 12.38 -27.99 -4.16
CA SER A 257 10.97 -27.98 -3.75
C SER A 257 10.03 -27.87 -4.94
N THR A 258 8.87 -28.51 -4.83
CA THR A 258 7.77 -28.38 -5.79
C THR A 258 7.07 -27.02 -5.69
N GLU A 259 7.13 -26.37 -4.52
CA GLU A 259 6.58 -25.01 -4.33
C GLU A 259 7.28 -23.97 -5.22
N ALA A 260 8.50 -24.25 -5.64
CA ALA A 260 9.28 -23.37 -6.51
C ALA A 260 8.65 -23.23 -7.92
N TYR A 261 7.85 -24.20 -8.37
CA TYR A 261 7.10 -24.13 -9.62
C TYR A 261 5.76 -23.39 -9.49
N ILE A 262 5.30 -23.16 -8.25
CA ILE A 262 4.01 -22.52 -7.98
C ILE A 262 4.18 -21.02 -7.67
N LYS A 263 5.36 -20.63 -7.20
CA LYS A 263 5.74 -19.23 -6.93
C LYS A 263 6.04 -18.46 -8.21
#